data_AF-A0A2X0VB20-F1
#
_entry.id   AF-A0A2X0VB20-F1
#
_cell.length_a   1.000
_cell.length_b   1.000
_cell.length_c   1.000
_cell.angle_alpha   90.00
_cell.angle_beta   90.00
_cell.angle_gamma   90.00
#
_symmetry.space_group_name_H-M   'P 1'
#
loop_
_entity.id
_entity.type
_entity.pdbx_description
1 polymer ?
#
loop_
_entity_poly.entity_id
_entity_poly.type
_entity_poly.pdbx_seq_one_letter_code
_entity_poly.pdbx_strand_id
1 'polypeptide(L)' 'MAQPNTWRERIEIVAMDGFTGFKSAAAEDLPGARAVMDLFHVVHLTGDTLDECRRRTG' A
#
# COMPACT_ATOMS: atom_id res chain seq x y z
N MET A 1 -0.32 -32.82 -3.34
CA MET A 1 0.97 -32.12 -3.51
C MET A 1 0.66 -30.65 -3.78
N ALA A 2 1.21 -29.72 -3.01
CA ALA A 2 0.97 -28.29 -3.24
C ALA A 2 1.69 -27.85 -4.52
N GLN A 3 1.00 -27.10 -5.38
CA GLN A 3 1.58 -26.57 -6.61
C GLN A 3 2.60 -25.46 -6.27
N PRO A 4 3.77 -25.39 -6.93
CA PRO A 4 4.72 -24.31 -6.70
C PRO A 4 4.08 -22.95 -7.07
N ASN A 5 4.13 -21.98 -6.15
CA ASN A 5 3.54 -20.65 -6.35
C ASN A 5 4.50 -19.69 -7.08
N THR A 6 5.02 -20.10 -8.24
CA THR A 6 6.01 -19.32 -9.03
C THR A 6 5.45 -17.99 -9.55
N TRP A 7 4.13 -17.80 -9.52
CA TRP A 7 3.49 -16.53 -9.87
C TRP A 7 3.96 -15.36 -8.99
N ARG A 8 4.33 -15.63 -7.73
CA ARG A 8 4.82 -14.61 -6.78
C ARG A 8 6.14 -13.98 -7.22
N GLU A 9 7.00 -14.75 -7.89
CA GLU A 9 8.29 -14.29 -8.41
C GLU A 9 8.14 -13.25 -9.52
N ARG A 10 6.95 -13.14 -10.11
CA ARG A 10 6.63 -12.20 -11.18
C ARG A 10 5.98 -10.91 -10.68
N ILE A 11 5.79 -10.76 -9.38
CA ILE A 11 5.22 -9.56 -8.79
C ILE A 11 6.34 -8.55 -8.54
N GLU A 12 6.26 -7.41 -9.21
CA GLU A 12 7.27 -6.35 -9.11
C GLU A 12 6.86 -5.23 -8.15
N ILE A 13 5.56 -5.01 -7.97
CA ILE A 13 5.01 -3.92 -7.17
C ILE A 13 3.83 -4.42 -6.34
N VAL A 14 3.81 -4.04 -5.08
CA VAL A 14 2.65 -4.20 -4.19
C VAL A 14 2.23 -2.81 -3.73
N ALA A 15 1.03 -2.39 -4.14
CA ALA A 15 0.38 -1.21 -3.57
C ALA A 15 -0.32 -1.61 -2.27
N MET A 16 -0.03 -0.90 -1.19
CA MET A 16 -0.49 -1.25 0.15
C MET A 16 -1.07 -0.03 0.84
N ASP A 17 -2.00 -0.27 1.75
CA ASP A 17 -2.37 0.74 2.74
C ASP A 17 -1.16 1.06 3.65
N GLY A 18 -1.19 2.22 4.33
CA GLY A 18 -0.14 2.69 5.25
C GLY A 18 0.07 1.82 6.49
N PHE A 19 -0.66 0.70 6.63
CA PHE A 19 -0.57 -0.21 7.75
C PHE A 19 0.70 -1.09 7.75
N THR A 20 1.44 -1.04 8.86
CA THR A 20 2.72 -1.76 9.03
C THR A 20 2.61 -3.28 8.82
N GLY A 21 1.48 -3.91 9.16
CA GLY A 21 1.30 -5.35 9.00
C GLY A 21 1.33 -5.82 7.53
N PHE A 22 0.83 -5.01 6.60
CA PHE A 22 0.92 -5.33 5.16
C PHE A 22 2.34 -5.22 4.63
N LYS A 23 3.13 -4.30 5.18
CA LYS A 23 4.55 -4.17 4.82
C LYS A 23 5.37 -5.39 5.22
N SER A 24 5.15 -5.93 6.42
CA SER A 24 5.83 -7.16 6.85
C SER A 24 5.45 -8.35 5.98
N ALA A 25 4.15 -8.54 5.71
CA ALA A 25 3.68 -9.61 4.84
C ALA A 25 4.24 -9.50 3.42
N ALA A 26 4.29 -8.30 2.84
CA ALA A 26 4.89 -8.09 1.53
C ALA A 26 6.40 -8.40 1.52
N ALA A 27 7.13 -8.07 2.59
CA ALA A 27 8.55 -8.39 2.70
C ALA A 27 8.82 -9.89 2.87
N GLU A 28 7.92 -10.62 3.55
CA GLU A 28 8.02 -12.07 3.77
C GLU A 28 7.61 -12.87 2.53
N ASP A 29 6.47 -12.55 1.93
CA ASP A 29 5.89 -13.33 0.83
C ASP A 29 6.39 -12.89 -0.56
N LEU A 30 6.84 -11.63 -0.69
CA LEU A 30 7.22 -11.00 -1.96
C LEU A 30 8.51 -10.17 -1.83
N PRO A 31 9.64 -10.78 -1.41
CA PRO A 31 10.88 -10.05 -1.12
C PRO A 31 11.48 -9.32 -2.34
N GLY A 32 11.11 -9.73 -3.56
CA GLY A 32 11.53 -9.08 -4.81
C GLY A 32 10.63 -7.92 -5.26
N ALA A 33 9.46 -7.75 -4.62
CA ALA A 33 8.51 -6.71 -4.99
C ALA A 33 8.77 -5.42 -4.23
N ARG A 34 8.60 -4.28 -4.91
CA ARG A 34 8.63 -2.97 -4.27
C ARG A 34 7.28 -2.68 -3.61
N ALA A 35 7.30 -2.44 -2.31
CA ALA A 35 6.16 -1.89 -1.58
C ALA A 35 5.97 -0.40 -1.89
N VAL A 36 4.78 -0.03 -2.35
CA VAL A 36 4.33 1.35 -2.57
C VAL A 36 3.04 1.62 -1.82
N MET A 37 2.74 2.89 -1.52
CA MET A 37 1.49 3.27 -0.89
C MET A 37 0.36 3.32 -1.93
N ASP A 38 -0.83 2.87 -1.57
CA ASP A 38 -2.01 2.95 -2.43
C ASP A 38 -2.44 4.41 -2.65
N LEU A 39 -2.55 4.79 -3.92
CA LEU A 39 -2.91 6.14 -4.34
C LEU A 39 -4.34 6.53 -3.95
N PHE A 40 -5.28 5.60 -3.89
CA PHE A 40 -6.65 5.88 -3.43
C PHE A 40 -6.65 6.33 -1.97
N HIS A 41 -5.87 5.67 -1.13
CA HIS A 41 -5.73 6.07 0.28
C HIS A 41 -5.02 7.42 0.42
N VAL A 42 -3.95 7.65 -0.34
CA VAL A 42 -3.22 8.94 -0.35
C VAL A 42 -4.13 10.10 -0.78
N VAL A 43 -4.90 9.91 -1.84
CA VAL A 43 -5.83 10.93 -2.35
C VAL A 43 -6.91 11.24 -1.31
N HIS A 44 -7.48 10.21 -0.69
CA HIS A 44 -8.48 10.38 0.36
C HIS A 44 -7.93 11.15 1.57
N LEU A 45 -6.78 10.73 2.12
CA LEU A 45 -6.14 11.40 3.26
C LEU A 45 -5.78 12.86 2.96
N THR A 46 -5.30 13.11 1.73
CA THR A 46 -5.00 14.48 1.28
C THR A 46 -6.27 15.32 1.21
N GLY A 47 -7.37 14.75 0.72
CA GLY A 47 -8.68 15.39 0.68
C GLY A 47 -9.16 15.82 2.07
N ASP A 48 -9.10 14.91 3.04
CA ASP A 48 -9.52 15.19 4.43
C ASP A 48 -8.66 16.28 5.08
N THR A 49 -7.35 16.23 4.85
CA THR A 49 -6.41 17.23 5.37
C THR A 49 -6.70 18.61 4.78
N LEU A 50 -6.99 18.68 3.47
CA LEU A 50 -7.36 19.93 2.81
C LEU A 50 -8.70 20.49 3.33
N ASP A 51 -9.68 19.62 3.57
CA ASP A 51 -10.97 20.03 4.13
C ASP A 51 -10.83 20.60 5.55
N GLU A 52 -10.01 19.97 6.40
CA GLU A 52 -9.71 20.48 7.73
C GLU A 52 -9.05 21.86 7.68
N CYS A 53 -8.06 22.06 6.79
CA CYS A 53 -7.46 23.38 6.58
C CYS A 53 -8.49 24.44 6.16
N ARG A 54 -9.40 24.09 5.26
CA ARG A 54 -10.49 24.97 4.80
C ARG A 54 -11.44 25.34 5.94
N ARG A 55 -11.85 24.38 6.78
CA ARG A 55 -12.74 24.62 7.92
C ARG A 55 -12.15 25.54 8.99
N ARG A 56 -10.82 25.58 9.13
CA ARG A 56 -10.13 26.46 10.10
C ARG A 56 -9.96 27.91 9.66
N THR A 57 -10.08 28.19 8.37
CA THR A 57 -9.91 29.54 7.80
C THR A 57 -11.22 30.27 7.56
N GLY A 58 -12.36 29.57 7.70
CA GLY A 58 -13.71 30.16 7.65
C GLY A 58 -14.22 30.68 8.98
#